data_AF-A0A2I0T5S6-F1
#
_entry.id   AF-A0A2I0T5S6-F1
#
_cell.length_a   1.000
_cell.length_b   1.000
_cell.length_c   1.000
_cell.angle_alpha   90.00
_cell.angle_beta   90.00
_cell.angle_gamma   90.00
#
_symmetry.space_group_name_H-M   'P 1'
#
loop_
_entity.id
_entity.type
_entity.pdbx_description
1 polymer ?
#
loop_
_entity_poly.entity_id
_entity_poly.type
_entity_poly.pdbx_seq_one_letter_code
_entity_poly.pdbx_strand_id
1 'polypeptide(L)'
;MFQKSKEKKTVVGLAFLYCNIDFRETYIEQKQGETSNDRNDRAIRVAVKWYNDHLKKIEDEENIQVIFLTNDKINKEKALEEGITAYTCEEYIKSLTANPDLLDRLACVSDEGAVSISLEYEDSGLHYHFGNITF
;
A
#
# COMPACT_ATOMS: atom_id res chain seq x y z
N MET A 1 15.78 33.08 31.06
CA MET A 1 16.08 31.83 30.33
C MET A 1 14.98 31.66 29.29
N PHE A 2 15.25 31.97 28.02
CA PHE A 2 14.22 31.93 26.96
C PHE A 2 14.03 30.48 26.49
N GLN A 3 12.85 29.90 26.74
CA GLN A 3 12.41 28.69 26.07
C GLN A 3 12.21 29.01 24.59
N LYS A 4 13.10 28.50 23.73
CA LYS A 4 12.87 28.49 22.28
C LYS A 4 11.59 27.69 22.03
N SER A 5 10.54 28.39 21.59
CA SER A 5 9.34 27.80 21.00
C SER A 5 9.77 26.84 19.88
N LYS A 6 9.42 25.56 19.99
CA LYS A 6 9.56 24.62 18.88
C LYS A 6 8.52 25.02 17.83
N GLU A 7 8.98 25.52 16.68
CA GLU A 7 8.12 25.72 15.51
C GLU A 7 7.40 24.40 15.19
N LYS A 8 6.07 24.44 15.17
CA LYS A 8 5.25 23.33 14.67
C LYS A 8 5.42 23.31 13.14
N LYS A 9 6.28 22.44 12.63
CA LYS A 9 6.28 22.12 11.20
C LYS A 9 4.96 21.43 10.87
N THR A 10 4.13 22.10 10.08
CA THR A 10 2.96 21.47 9.46
C THR A 10 3.46 20.51 8.38
N VAL A 11 3.20 19.23 8.56
CA VAL A 11 3.43 18.22 7.53
C VAL A 11 2.16 18.11 6.70
N VAL A 12 2.24 18.44 5.40
CA VAL A 12 1.15 18.21 4.46
C VAL A 12 1.42 16.87 3.77
N GLY A 13 0.52 15.91 3.96
CA GLY A 13 0.54 14.63 3.25
C GLY A 13 -0.39 14.68 2.05
N LEU A 14 0.05 14.14 0.92
CA LEU A 14 -0.79 13.89 -0.25
C LEU A 14 -1.17 12.41 -0.27
N ALA A 15 -2.45 12.13 -0.45
CA ALA A 15 -2.98 10.77 -0.62
C ALA A 15 -3.97 10.78 -1.78
N PHE A 16 -3.87 9.77 -2.64
CA PHE A 16 -4.76 9.58 -3.77
C PHE A 16 -5.33 8.17 -3.73
N LEU A 17 -6.58 8.00 -4.14
CA LEU A 17 -7.22 6.69 -4.28
C LEU A 17 -7.21 6.28 -5.76
N TYR A 18 -6.85 5.03 -6.00
CA TYR A 18 -6.88 4.43 -7.33
C TYR A 18 -7.83 3.23 -7.34
N CYS A 19 -8.91 3.32 -8.11
CA CYS A 19 -9.94 2.28 -8.21
C CYS A 19 -9.53 1.23 -9.26
N ASN A 20 -8.70 0.28 -8.87
CA ASN A 20 -8.19 -0.76 -9.77
C ASN A 20 -9.26 -1.76 -10.27
N ILE A 21 -10.40 -1.87 -9.57
CA ILE A 21 -11.48 -2.81 -9.89
C ILE A 21 -12.28 -2.44 -11.14
N ASP A 22 -12.42 -1.15 -11.44
CA ASP A 22 -13.15 -0.66 -12.61
C ASP A 22 -12.20 -0.20 -13.72
N PHE A 23 -10.89 -0.36 -13.52
CA PHE A 23 -9.89 0.04 -14.49
C PHE A 23 -9.44 -1.13 -15.36
N ARG A 24 -9.71 -1.02 -16.67
CA ARG A 24 -9.53 -2.10 -17.65
C ARG A 24 -8.15 -2.76 -17.64
N GLU A 25 -7.07 -2.00 -17.47
CA GLU A 25 -5.71 -2.56 -17.57
C GLU A 25 -5.22 -3.19 -16.26
N THR A 26 -5.89 -2.93 -15.13
CA THR A 26 -5.51 -3.48 -13.82
C THR A 26 -6.56 -4.41 -13.21
N TYR A 27 -7.75 -4.49 -13.82
CA TYR A 27 -8.78 -5.42 -13.42
C TYR A 27 -8.31 -6.86 -13.61
N ILE A 28 -8.60 -7.69 -12.60
CA ILE A 28 -8.34 -9.12 -12.64
C ILE A 28 -9.52 -9.92 -12.10
N GLU A 29 -9.77 -11.05 -12.75
CA GLU A 29 -10.71 -12.06 -12.28
C GLU A 29 -10.06 -12.96 -11.21
N GLN A 30 -10.90 -13.54 -10.35
CA GLN A 30 -10.49 -14.53 -9.37
C GLN A 30 -10.23 -15.87 -10.07
N LYS A 31 -9.09 -16.49 -9.79
CA LYS A 31 -8.75 -17.81 -10.32
C LYS A 31 -9.50 -18.90 -9.56
N GLN A 32 -9.72 -20.04 -10.21
CA GLN A 32 -10.34 -21.20 -9.54
C GLN A 32 -9.47 -21.66 -8.36
N GLY A 33 -10.07 -21.75 -7.17
CA GLY A 33 -9.38 -22.15 -5.94
C GLY A 33 -8.54 -21.05 -5.28
N GLU A 34 -8.49 -19.84 -5.85
CA GLU A 34 -7.84 -18.68 -5.25
C GLU A 34 -8.72 -18.10 -4.14
N THR A 35 -8.14 -17.75 -2.99
CA THR A 35 -8.90 -17.07 -1.93
C THR A 35 -9.15 -15.60 -2.31
N SER A 36 -10.11 -14.94 -1.66
CA SER A 36 -10.33 -13.50 -1.86
C SER A 36 -9.08 -12.68 -1.52
N ASN A 37 -8.32 -13.09 -0.50
CA ASN A 37 -7.07 -12.41 -0.10
C ASN A 37 -6.00 -12.55 -1.18
N ASP A 38 -5.76 -13.78 -1.67
CA ASP A 38 -4.80 -14.04 -2.74
C ASP A 38 -5.12 -13.22 -4.00
N ARG A 39 -6.42 -13.11 -4.34
CA ARG A 39 -6.88 -12.29 -5.45
C ARG A 39 -6.60 -10.81 -5.21
N ASN A 40 -6.88 -10.29 -4.02
CA ASN A 40 -6.67 -8.88 -3.69
C ASN A 40 -5.18 -8.51 -3.72
N ASP A 41 -4.33 -9.36 -3.14
CA ASP A 41 -2.88 -9.21 -3.18
C ASP A 41 -2.38 -9.13 -4.63
N ARG A 42 -2.84 -10.05 -5.47
CA ARG A 42 -2.50 -10.06 -6.89
C ARG A 42 -3.03 -8.82 -7.62
N ALA A 43 -4.22 -8.34 -7.27
CA ALA A 43 -4.80 -7.14 -7.88
C ALA A 43 -3.95 -5.90 -7.60
N ILE A 44 -3.43 -5.78 -6.37
CA ILE A 44 -2.54 -4.68 -5.98
C ILE A 44 -1.20 -4.80 -6.72
N ARG A 45 -0.61 -6.00 -6.82
CA ARG A 45 0.64 -6.19 -7.58
C ARG A 45 0.49 -5.84 -9.07
N VAL A 46 -0.64 -6.20 -9.69
CA VAL A 46 -0.96 -5.81 -11.07
C VAL A 46 -1.07 -4.29 -11.21
N ALA A 47 -1.72 -3.60 -10.26
CA ALA A 47 -1.80 -2.14 -10.26
C ALA A 47 -0.42 -1.48 -10.12
N VAL A 48 0.43 -1.98 -9.21
CA VAL A 48 1.80 -1.48 -9.03
C VAL A 48 2.63 -1.65 -10.30
N LYS A 49 2.54 -2.82 -10.94
CA LYS A 49 3.23 -3.07 -12.20
C LYS A 49 2.75 -2.10 -13.30
N TRP A 50 1.45 -1.91 -13.40
CA TRP A 50 0.87 -0.95 -14.33
C TRP A 50 1.39 0.47 -14.09
N TYR A 51 1.42 0.95 -12.83
CA TYR A 51 1.97 2.26 -12.52
C TYR A 51 3.45 2.39 -12.91
N ASN A 52 4.28 1.38 -12.62
CA ASN A 52 5.68 1.38 -13.03
C ASN A 52 5.83 1.49 -14.55
N ASP A 53 5.05 0.73 -15.31
CA ASP A 53 5.11 0.74 -16.77
C ASP A 53 4.50 2.02 -17.37
N HIS A 54 3.49 2.59 -16.72
CA HIS A 54 2.84 3.83 -17.14
C HIS A 54 3.75 5.04 -16.91
N LEU A 55 4.32 5.17 -15.71
CA LEU A 55 5.17 6.31 -15.36
C LEU A 55 6.48 6.33 -16.16
N LYS A 56 7.06 5.17 -16.48
CA LYS A 56 8.24 5.07 -17.37
C LYS A 56 8.00 5.63 -18.78
N LYS A 57 6.75 5.68 -19.24
CA LYS A 57 6.39 6.21 -20.57
C LYS A 57 6.20 7.72 -20.57
N ILE A 58 6.05 8.32 -19.39
CA ILE A 58 5.93 9.76 -19.25
C ILE A 58 7.35 10.31 -19.36
N GLU A 59 7.64 10.99 -20.47
CA GLU A 59 8.89 11.73 -20.66
C GLU A 59 8.85 12.97 -19.78
N ASP A 60 9.20 12.80 -18.50
CA ASP A 60 9.42 13.89 -17.56
C ASP A 60 10.86 13.84 -17.03
N GLU A 61 11.36 14.99 -16.56
CA GLU A 61 12.76 15.10 -16.07
C GLU A 61 13.01 14.25 -14.81
N GLU A 62 11.94 13.88 -14.09
CA GLU A 62 12.02 13.03 -12.90
C GLU A 62 11.59 11.59 -13.19
N ASN A 63 12.51 10.66 -13.02
CA ASN A 63 12.22 9.23 -13.09
C ASN A 63 11.49 8.77 -11.81
N ILE A 64 10.16 8.77 -11.85
CA ILE A 64 9.32 8.36 -10.72
C ILE A 64 9.37 6.84 -10.55
N GLN A 65 9.85 6.39 -9.39
CA GLN A 65 9.83 4.97 -9.00
C GLN A 65 8.63 4.66 -8.09
N VAL A 66 7.91 3.58 -8.40
CA VAL A 66 6.82 3.08 -7.55
C VAL A 66 7.37 2.04 -6.58
N ILE A 67 7.07 2.21 -5.30
CA ILE A 67 7.47 1.28 -4.23
C ILE A 67 6.22 0.57 -3.68
N PHE A 68 6.26 -0.76 -3.61
CA PHE A 68 5.21 -1.56 -2.99
C PHE A 68 5.53 -1.81 -1.51
N LEU A 69 4.63 -1.39 -0.61
CA LEU A 69 4.78 -1.64 0.82
C LEU A 69 3.78 -2.71 1.27
N THR A 70 4.27 -3.79 1.88
CA THR A 70 3.43 -4.83 2.46
C THR A 70 4.15 -5.55 3.60
N ASN A 71 3.42 -5.89 4.66
CA ASN A 71 3.93 -6.73 5.75
C ASN A 71 3.62 -8.22 5.54
N ASP A 72 2.79 -8.59 4.55
CA ASP A 72 2.62 -9.98 4.13
C ASP A 72 3.90 -10.46 3.42
N LYS A 73 4.58 -11.42 4.04
CA LYS A 73 5.85 -11.97 3.56
C LYS A 73 5.70 -12.65 2.19
N ILE A 74 4.64 -13.44 2.00
CA ILE A 74 4.38 -14.18 0.76
C ILE A 74 4.04 -13.20 -0.37
N ASN A 75 3.27 -12.16 -0.08
CA ASN A 75 2.94 -11.13 -1.07
C ASN A 75 4.19 -10.33 -1.48
N LYS A 76 5.06 -9.99 -0.51
CA LYS A 76 6.35 -9.35 -0.78
C LYS A 76 7.25 -10.23 -1.65
N GLU A 77 7.40 -11.52 -1.33
CA GLU A 77 8.21 -12.47 -2.11
C GLU A 77 7.73 -12.56 -3.56
N LYS A 78 6.42 -12.75 -3.77
CA LYS A 78 5.81 -12.76 -5.11
C LYS A 78 6.03 -11.45 -5.86
N ALA A 79 5.94 -10.29 -5.18
CA ALA A 79 6.21 -9.00 -5.79
C ALA A 79 7.66 -8.89 -6.29
N LEU A 80 8.63 -9.33 -5.49
CA LEU A 80 10.03 -9.35 -5.88
C LEU A 80 10.29 -10.29 -7.08
N GLU A 81 9.68 -11.47 -7.09
CA GLU A 81 9.73 -12.41 -8.23
C GLU A 81 9.13 -11.80 -9.51
N GLU A 82 8.08 -10.99 -9.38
CA GLU A 82 7.44 -10.26 -10.48
C GLU A 82 8.25 -9.01 -10.92
N GLY A 83 9.39 -8.71 -10.27
CA GLY A 83 10.25 -7.57 -10.58
C GLY A 83 9.78 -6.23 -9.99
N ILE A 84 8.88 -6.27 -9.01
CA ILE A 84 8.37 -5.09 -8.30
C ILE A 84 9.28 -4.79 -7.11
N THR A 85 9.73 -3.54 -6.97
CA THR A 85 10.46 -3.10 -5.78
C THR A 85 9.51 -3.09 -4.57
N ALA A 86 9.78 -3.93 -3.57
CA ALA A 86 8.90 -4.13 -2.43
C ALA A 86 9.65 -4.16 -1.09
N TYR A 87 9.02 -3.61 -0.05
CA TYR A 87 9.55 -3.58 1.33
C TYR A 87 8.44 -3.81 2.35
N THR A 88 8.82 -4.28 3.54
CA THR A 88 7.95 -4.13 4.72
C THR A 88 7.93 -2.68 5.18
N CYS A 89 6.92 -2.29 5.94
CA CYS A 89 6.86 -0.95 6.54
C CYS A 89 8.09 -0.68 7.41
N GLU A 90 8.56 -1.70 8.14
CA GLU A 90 9.74 -1.62 8.98
C GLU A 90 11.03 -1.37 8.17
N GLU A 91 11.23 -2.15 7.10
CA GLU A 91 12.39 -1.98 6.21
C GLU A 91 12.41 -0.60 5.58
N TYR A 92 11.24 -0.14 5.11
CA TYR A 92 11.12 1.17 4.48
C TYR A 92 11.43 2.29 5.47
N ILE A 93 10.83 2.27 6.66
CA ILE A 93 11.08 3.29 7.69
C ILE A 93 12.54 3.28 8.14
N LYS A 94 13.15 2.11 8.33
CA LYS A 94 14.59 1.99 8.70
C LYS A 94 15.53 2.60 7.66
N SER A 95 15.13 2.63 6.39
CA SER A 95 15.91 3.27 5.33
C SER A 95 15.86 4.81 5.38
N LEU A 96 14.89 5.40 6.07
CA LEU A 96 14.70 6.85 6.15
C LEU A 96 15.66 7.48 7.17
N THR A 97 16.68 8.18 6.68
CA THR A 97 17.68 8.84 7.55
C THR A 97 17.20 10.12 8.22
N ALA A 98 16.12 10.73 7.70
CA ALA A 98 15.67 12.06 8.12
C ALA A 98 14.83 12.07 9.41
N ASN A 99 14.21 10.95 9.78
CA ASN A 99 13.26 10.89 10.91
C ASN A 99 13.37 9.55 11.66
N PRO A 100 14.43 9.34 12.46
CA PRO A 100 14.64 8.08 13.19
C PRO A 100 13.51 7.75 14.17
N ASP A 101 12.87 8.77 14.76
CA ASP A 101 11.74 8.63 15.69
C ASP A 101 10.48 7.98 15.06
N LEU A 102 10.42 7.82 13.74
CA LEU A 102 9.32 7.10 13.08
C LEU A 102 9.31 5.61 13.44
N LEU A 103 10.48 5.04 13.72
CA LEU A 103 10.57 3.62 14.09
C LEU A 103 9.85 3.35 15.42
N ASP A 104 9.95 4.27 16.38
CA ASP A 104 9.28 4.17 17.69
C ASP A 104 7.75 4.25 17.58
N ARG A 105 7.23 4.77 16.46
CA ARG A 105 5.80 4.87 16.17
C ARG A 105 5.25 3.70 15.37
N LEU A 106 6.12 2.87 14.81
CA LEU A 106 5.69 1.70 14.07
C LEU A 106 5.09 0.69 15.07
N ALA A 107 3.84 0.29 14.83
CA ALA A 107 3.22 -0.72 15.65
C ALA A 107 3.98 -2.04 15.49
N CYS A 108 4.44 -2.63 16.59
CA CYS A 108 4.95 -4.00 16.60
C CYS A 108 3.76 -4.95 16.42
N VAL A 109 3.50 -5.34 15.18
CA VAL A 109 2.56 -6.43 14.89
C VAL A 109 3.40 -7.70 14.87
N SER A 110 3.32 -8.51 15.93
CA SER A 110 3.76 -9.90 15.87
C SER A 110 2.97 -10.61 14.75
N ASP A 111 3.56 -11.61 14.09
CA ASP A 111 2.96 -12.40 12.98
C ASP A 111 1.59 -13.07 13.31
N GLU A 112 1.05 -12.82 14.50
CA GLU A 112 -0.11 -13.41 15.15
C GLU A 112 -1.30 -12.41 15.14
N GLY A 113 -1.78 -11.97 13.98
CA GLY A 113 -2.91 -11.04 13.98
C GLY A 113 -3.33 -10.51 12.64
N ALA A 114 -4.04 -11.33 11.87
CA ALA A 114 -4.90 -10.88 10.78
C ALA A 114 -5.82 -9.75 11.28
N VAL A 115 -5.54 -8.49 10.92
CA VAL A 115 -6.45 -7.38 11.21
C VAL A 115 -7.51 -7.39 10.10
N SER A 116 -8.70 -7.89 10.42
CA SER A 116 -9.85 -7.79 9.53
C SER A 116 -10.46 -6.40 9.66
N ILE A 117 -10.43 -5.59 8.60
CA ILE A 117 -11.22 -4.36 8.52
C ILE A 117 -12.48 -4.67 7.70
N SER A 118 -13.63 -4.55 8.34
CA SER A 118 -14.93 -4.53 7.65
C SER A 118 -15.19 -3.09 7.22
N LEU A 119 -15.24 -2.85 5.90
CA LEU A 119 -15.64 -1.57 5.34
C LEU A 119 -17.13 -1.64 4.99
N GLU A 120 -17.93 -0.87 5.72
CA GLU A 120 -19.34 -0.63 5.40
C GLU A 120 -19.44 0.72 4.66
N TYR A 121 -20.12 0.73 3.52
CA TYR A 121 -20.40 1.94 2.75
C TYR A 121 -21.89 2.02 2.49
N GLU A 122 -22.52 3.10 2.96
CA GLU A 122 -23.92 3.42 2.67
C GLU A 122 -23.98 4.54 1.63
N ASP A 123 -24.53 4.23 0.45
CA ASP A 123 -25.02 5.23 -0.48
C ASP A 123 -26.43 4.88 -0.93
N SER A 124 -27.33 5.87 -0.86
CA SER A 124 -28.68 5.88 -1.46
C SER A 124 -29.48 4.57 -1.38
N GLY A 125 -29.41 3.87 -0.24
CA GLY A 125 -30.25 2.71 0.07
C GLY A 125 -29.69 1.34 -0.37
N LEU A 126 -28.43 1.26 -0.78
CA LEU A 126 -27.75 0.00 -1.06
C LEU A 126 -26.62 -0.23 -0.04
N HIS A 127 -26.73 -1.33 0.72
CA HIS A 127 -25.73 -1.75 1.69
C HIS A 127 -24.76 -2.73 1.03
N TYR A 128 -23.50 -2.32 0.85
CA TYR A 128 -22.46 -3.17 0.29
C TYR A 128 -21.64 -3.81 1.41
N HIS A 129 -21.63 -5.13 1.48
CA HIS A 129 -20.77 -5.87 2.40
C HIS A 129 -19.52 -6.33 1.64
N PHE A 130 -18.45 -5.55 1.77
CA PHE A 130 -17.13 -6.00 1.34
C PHE A 130 -16.61 -6.95 2.42
N GLY A 131 -16.53 -8.24 2.10
CA GLY A 131 -16.10 -9.27 3.05
C GLY A 131 -14.75 -8.95 3.69
N ASN A 132 -14.43 -9.62 4.79
CA ASN A 132 -13.25 -9.36 5.62
C ASN A 132 -11.98 -9.19 4.77
N ILE A 133 -11.42 -7.98 4.78
CA ILE A 133 -10.10 -7.69 4.22
C ILE A 133 -9.11 -7.92 5.34
N THR A 134 -8.28 -8.95 5.18
CA THR A 134 -7.17 -9.25 6.08
C THR A 134 -5.92 -8.57 5.53
N PHE A 135 -5.20 -7.84 6.38
CA PHE A 135 -3.87 -7.28 6.08
C PHE A 135 -2.76 -8.13 6.69
#